data_AF-A0A940SLY6-F1
#
_entry.id   AF-A0A940SLY6-F1
#
_cell.length_a   1.000
_cell.length_b   1.000
_cell.length_c   1.000
_cell.angle_alpha   90.00
_cell.angle_beta   90.00
_cell.angle_gamma   90.00
#
_symmetry.space_group_name_H-M   'P 1'
#
loop_
_entity.id
_entity.type
_entity.pdbx_description
1 polymer ?
#
loop_
_entity_poly.entity_id
_entity_poly.type
_entity_poly.pdbx_seq_one_letter_code
_entity_poly.pdbx_strand_id
1 'polypeptide(L)'
;AAEPTAKLLEWLLGDLSNDSKQQRVLQRTGYLLGRYIYLCDALDDLEDDRKRGGYNPFLLRAAANQTAADPEAIREEAKGSLYLTVSELGLCCDLLQLRRFSGIINNVLYLGLKGSVDRIVSGQKEQKRKELGV
;
A
#
# COMPACT_ATOMS: atom_id res chain seq x y z
N ALA A 1 1.12 10.47 6.89
CA ALA A 1 1.32 9.28 7.73
C ALA A 1 2.42 8.36 7.16
N ALA A 2 2.31 7.89 5.92
CA ALA A 2 3.30 6.98 5.30
C ALA A 2 4.67 7.61 4.90
N GLU A 3 4.92 8.86 5.26
CA GLU A 3 6.01 9.67 4.69
C GLU A 3 7.41 9.07 4.91
N PRO A 4 7.77 8.52 6.11
CA PRO A 4 9.11 7.97 6.32
C PRO A 4 9.42 6.77 5.41
N THR A 5 8.53 5.78 5.36
CA THR A 5 8.69 4.58 4.52
C THR A 5 8.66 4.94 3.03
N ALA A 6 7.76 5.85 2.65
CA ALA A 6 7.65 6.32 1.28
C ALA A 6 8.92 7.05 0.82
N LYS A 7 9.46 7.96 1.64
CA LYS A 7 10.68 8.71 1.33
C LYS A 7 11.93 7.83 1.31
N LEU A 8 12.01 6.84 2.18
CA LEU A 8 13.10 5.86 2.16
C LEU A 8 13.13 5.10 0.83
N LEU A 9 11.99 4.55 0.40
CA LEU A 9 11.91 3.80 -0.86
C LEU A 9 12.01 4.69 -2.09
N GLU A 10 11.50 5.93 -2.03
CA GLU A 10 11.70 6.95 -3.07
C GLU A 10 13.19 7.17 -3.33
N TRP A 11 13.97 7.39 -2.26
CA TRP A 11 15.41 7.59 -2.36
C TRP A 11 16.11 6.34 -2.89
N LEU A 12 15.82 5.17 -2.30
CA LEU A 12 16.47 3.90 -2.64
C LEU A 12 16.23 3.51 -4.11
N LEU A 13 14.99 3.61 -4.60
CA LEU A 13 14.70 3.30 -6.00
C LEU A 13 15.27 4.37 -6.94
N GLY A 14 15.25 5.64 -6.53
CA GLY A 14 15.83 6.73 -7.30
C GLY A 14 17.34 6.57 -7.56
N ASP A 15 18.06 5.94 -6.64
CA ASP A 15 19.50 5.67 -6.77
C ASP A 15 19.83 4.58 -7.82
N LEU A 16 18.84 3.81 -8.27
CA LEU A 16 19.03 2.72 -9.24
C LEU A 16 19.28 3.20 -10.68
N SER A 17 19.14 4.49 -10.96
CA SER A 17 19.31 5.03 -12.31
C SER A 17 20.02 6.39 -12.31
N ASN A 18 21.01 6.52 -13.20
CA ASN A 18 21.66 7.79 -13.52
C ASN A 18 20.93 8.58 -14.62
N ASP A 19 19.98 7.96 -15.34
CA ASP A 19 19.09 8.69 -16.26
C ASP A 19 18.05 9.48 -15.46
N SER A 20 18.03 10.80 -15.65
CA SER A 20 17.19 11.71 -14.86
C SER A 20 15.69 11.48 -15.03
N LYS A 21 15.23 10.99 -16.20
CA LYS A 21 13.82 10.68 -16.42
C LYS A 21 13.44 9.40 -15.68
N GLN A 22 14.22 8.34 -15.84
CA GLN A 22 14.00 7.07 -15.14
C GLN A 22 14.15 7.23 -13.63
N GLN A 23 15.09 8.04 -13.16
CA GLN A 23 15.26 8.36 -11.74
C GLN A 23 13.99 8.96 -11.14
N ARG A 24 13.35 9.93 -11.81
CA ARG A 24 12.09 10.52 -11.36
C ARG A 24 10.94 9.51 -11.30
N VAL A 25 10.85 8.64 -12.31
CA VAL A 25 9.83 7.56 -12.33
C VAL A 25 10.08 6.57 -11.20
N LEU A 26 11.34 6.18 -10.97
CA LEU A 26 11.74 5.28 -9.88
C LEU A 26 11.49 5.88 -8.50
N GLN A 27 11.79 7.17 -8.30
CA GLN A 27 11.45 7.91 -7.10
C GLN A 27 9.95 7.87 -6.82
N ARG A 28 9.11 8.19 -7.83
CA ARG A 28 7.66 8.12 -7.68
C ARG A 28 7.18 6.70 -7.38
N THR A 29 7.74 5.71 -8.07
CA THR A 29 7.47 4.28 -7.83
C THR A 29 7.80 3.91 -6.39
N GLY A 30 8.97 4.29 -5.87
CA GLY A 30 9.40 4.03 -4.50
C GLY A 30 8.49 4.70 -3.47
N TYR A 31 8.14 5.96 -3.69
CA TYR A 31 7.21 6.69 -2.83
C TYR A 31 5.86 5.96 -2.72
N LEU A 32 5.26 5.61 -3.85
CA LEU A 32 3.97 4.95 -3.89
C LEU A 32 4.05 3.53 -3.31
N LEU A 33 5.13 2.79 -3.53
CA LEU A 33 5.34 1.47 -2.96
C LEU A 33 5.45 1.54 -1.43
N GLY A 34 6.19 2.51 -0.89
CA GLY A 34 6.30 2.70 0.55
C GLY A 34 4.98 3.13 1.18
N ARG A 35 4.22 4.00 0.49
CA ARG A 35 2.86 4.33 0.87
C ARG A 35 1.95 3.10 0.87
N TYR A 36 2.02 2.27 -0.16
CA TYR A 36 1.24 1.03 -0.27
C TYR A 36 1.52 0.10 0.91
N ILE A 37 2.79 -0.19 1.20
CA ILE A 37 3.19 -1.08 2.30
C ILE A 37 2.63 -0.57 3.63
N TYR A 38 2.83 0.72 3.92
CA TYR A 38 2.34 1.32 5.15
C TYR A 38 0.81 1.29 5.28
N LEU A 39 0.09 1.57 4.19
CA LEU A 39 -1.38 1.54 4.20
C LEU A 39 -1.93 0.12 4.30
N CYS A 40 -1.25 -0.87 3.74
CA CYS A 40 -1.61 -2.28 3.92
C CYS A 40 -1.47 -2.70 5.38
N ASP A 41 -0.35 -2.37 6.02
CA ASP A 41 -0.07 -2.65 7.43
C ASP A 41 -1.13 -2.00 8.34
N ALA A 42 -1.38 -0.69 8.15
CA ALA A 42 -2.42 0.03 8.86
C ALA A 42 -3.84 -0.53 8.66
N LEU A 43 -4.13 -1.16 7.51
CA LEU A 43 -5.45 -1.77 7.30
C LEU A 43 -5.55 -3.15 7.97
N ASP A 44 -4.48 -3.95 7.92
CA ASP A 44 -4.39 -5.25 8.59
C ASP A 44 -4.52 -5.07 10.12
N ASP A 45 -3.90 -4.04 10.68
CA ASP A 45 -3.89 -3.77 12.14
C ASP A 45 -5.06 -2.89 12.63
N LEU A 46 -6.02 -2.55 11.75
CA LEU A 46 -7.08 -1.58 12.03
C LEU A 46 -7.85 -1.86 13.33
N GLU A 47 -8.23 -3.12 13.57
CA GLU A 47 -8.99 -3.50 14.75
C GLU A 47 -8.16 -3.47 16.03
N ASP A 48 -6.89 -3.90 15.94
CA ASP A 48 -5.98 -3.96 17.07
C ASP A 48 -5.55 -2.56 17.51
N ASP A 49 -5.26 -1.68 16.55
CA ASP A 49 -5.01 -0.26 16.81
C ASP A 49 -6.21 0.41 17.45
N ARG A 50 -7.43 0.12 16.98
CA ARG A 50 -8.66 0.67 17.57
C ARG A 50 -8.83 0.23 19.03
N LYS A 51 -8.53 -1.03 19.36
CA LYS A 51 -8.66 -1.56 20.73
C LYS A 51 -7.58 -1.00 21.66
N ARG A 52 -6.35 -0.86 21.17
CA ARG A 52 -5.18 -0.43 21.96
C ARG A 52 -4.98 1.09 21.99
N GLY A 53 -5.74 1.84 21.19
CA GLY A 53 -5.50 3.28 21.00
C GLY A 53 -4.22 3.56 20.21
N GLY A 54 -3.80 2.62 19.36
CA GLY A 54 -2.65 2.75 18.47
C GLY A 54 -2.87 3.82 17.41
N TYR A 55 -1.78 4.38 16.90
CA TYR A 55 -1.86 5.35 15.80
C TYR A 55 -2.24 4.62 14.51
N ASN A 56 -3.38 4.98 13.93
CA ASN A 56 -3.82 4.44 12.65
C ASN A 56 -4.34 5.55 11.73
N PRO A 57 -3.82 5.69 10.50
CA PRO A 57 -4.20 6.75 9.56
C PRO A 57 -5.68 6.70 9.18
N PHE A 58 -6.28 5.51 9.11
CA PHE A 58 -7.67 5.35 8.73
C PHE A 58 -8.60 5.71 9.89
N LEU A 59 -8.26 5.33 11.12
CA LEU A 59 -9.01 5.75 12.31
C LEU A 59 -8.98 7.27 12.50
N LEU A 60 -7.83 7.91 12.26
CA LEU A 60 -7.71 9.36 12.33
C LEU A 60 -8.56 10.08 11.29
N ARG A 61 -8.55 9.58 10.04
CA ARG A 61 -9.35 10.15 8.96
C ARG A 61 -10.85 9.94 9.22
N ALA A 62 -11.22 8.76 9.74
CA ALA A 62 -12.60 8.47 10.13
C ALA A 62 -13.09 9.37 11.27
N ALA A 63 -12.23 9.68 12.25
CA ALA A 63 -12.55 10.63 13.31
C ALA A 63 -12.78 12.05 12.74
N ALA A 64 -11.92 12.50 11.82
CA ALA A 64 -12.07 13.80 11.16
C ALA A 64 -13.36 13.88 10.30
N ASN A 65 -13.73 12.77 9.65
CA ASN A 65 -14.91 12.68 8.79
C ASN A 65 -16.20 12.29 9.55
N GLN A 66 -16.13 12.12 10.88
CA GLN A 66 -17.25 11.67 11.73
C GLN A 66 -17.81 10.28 11.33
N THR A 67 -16.98 9.43 10.73
CA THR A 67 -17.34 8.05 10.31
C THR A 67 -16.71 6.98 11.21
N ALA A 68 -16.05 7.36 12.31
CA ALA A 68 -15.36 6.43 13.21
C ALA A 68 -16.25 5.31 13.81
N ALA A 69 -17.56 5.53 13.85
CA ALA A 69 -18.53 4.56 14.34
C ALA A 69 -18.81 3.40 13.35
N ASP A 70 -18.44 3.55 12.07
CA ASP A 70 -18.73 2.59 10.99
C ASP A 70 -17.42 1.95 10.48
N PRO A 71 -17.04 0.76 10.98
CA PRO A 71 -15.82 0.06 10.54
C PRO A 71 -15.81 -0.27 9.04
N GLU A 72 -16.97 -0.52 8.44
CA GLU A 72 -17.06 -0.88 7.02
C GLU A 72 -16.81 0.33 6.13
N ALA A 73 -17.31 1.51 6.50
CA ALA A 73 -16.97 2.75 5.82
C ALA A 73 -15.45 3.04 5.86
N ILE A 74 -14.79 2.76 6.99
CA ILE A 74 -13.33 2.91 7.12
C ILE A 74 -12.59 1.94 6.19
N ARG A 75 -13.03 0.68 6.13
CA ARG A 75 -12.44 -0.35 5.25
C ARG A 75 -12.61 -0.01 3.78
N GLU A 76 -13.79 0.45 3.35
CA GLU A 76 -14.02 0.86 1.96
C GLU A 76 -13.21 2.11 1.58
N GLU A 77 -13.07 3.08 2.49
CA GLU A 77 -12.21 4.24 2.26
C GLU A 77 -10.72 3.85 2.15
N ALA A 78 -10.27 2.93 3.00
CA ALA A 78 -8.91 2.39 2.98
C ALA A 78 -8.63 1.63 1.68
N LYS A 79 -9.55 0.77 1.26
CA LYS A 79 -9.52 0.05 -0.02
C LYS A 79 -9.44 1.00 -1.20
N GLY A 80 -10.27 2.04 -1.23
CA GLY A 80 -10.21 3.07 -2.27
C GLY A 80 -8.83 3.75 -2.33
N SER A 81 -8.27 4.10 -1.17
CA SER A 81 -6.94 4.71 -1.06
C SER A 81 -5.81 3.78 -1.55
N LEU A 82 -5.91 2.48 -1.23
CA LEU A 82 -4.98 1.45 -1.68
C LEU A 82 -5.07 1.22 -3.20
N TYR A 83 -6.28 1.11 -3.76
CA TYR A 83 -6.46 0.95 -5.21
C TYR A 83 -5.96 2.14 -6.01
N LEU A 84 -6.17 3.36 -5.53
CA LEU A 84 -5.59 4.55 -6.16
C LEU A 84 -4.06 4.47 -6.17
N THR A 85 -3.47 4.08 -5.04
CA THR A 85 -2.00 3.93 -4.92
C THR A 85 -1.46 2.84 -5.85
N VAL A 86 -2.11 1.67 -5.92
CA VAL A 86 -1.73 0.56 -6.81
C VAL A 86 -1.91 0.94 -8.28
N SER A 87 -2.98 1.65 -8.63
CA SER A 87 -3.21 2.10 -10.01
C SER A 87 -2.12 3.07 -10.46
N GLU A 88 -1.73 4.01 -9.59
CA GLU A 88 -0.65 4.95 -9.89
C GLU A 88 0.72 4.25 -9.97
N LEU A 89 0.95 3.20 -9.16
CA LEU A 89 2.13 2.34 -9.29
C LEU A 89 2.20 1.66 -10.67
N GLY A 90 1.07 1.15 -11.17
CA GLY A 90 0.98 0.59 -12.51
C GLY A 90 1.40 1.60 -13.58
N LEU A 91 0.84 2.81 -13.53
CA LEU A 91 1.19 3.90 -14.45
C LEU A 91 2.69 4.25 -14.39
N CYS A 92 3.30 4.26 -13.19
CA CYS A 92 4.74 4.48 -13.07
C CYS A 92 5.54 3.33 -13.69
N CYS A 93 5.09 2.08 -13.52
CA CYS A 93 5.75 0.91 -14.09
C CYS A 93 5.74 0.93 -15.62
N ASP A 94 4.66 1.39 -16.25
CA ASP A 94 4.58 1.52 -17.71
C ASP A 94 5.60 2.52 -18.28
N LEU A 95 6.03 3.49 -17.46
CA LEU A 95 7.05 4.48 -17.83
C LEU A 95 8.49 4.00 -17.58
N LEU A 96 8.68 2.87 -16.88
CA LEU A 96 9.99 2.29 -16.62
C LEU A 96 10.49 1.51 -17.83
N GLN A 97 11.75 1.75 -18.20
CA GLN A 97 12.44 1.00 -19.25
C GLN A 97 13.00 -0.33 -18.71
N LEU A 98 12.10 -1.23 -18.31
CA LEU A 98 12.46 -2.54 -17.74
C LEU A 98 13.08 -3.45 -18.81
N ARG A 99 14.40 -3.67 -18.75
CA ARG A 99 15.13 -4.54 -19.70
C ARG A 99 15.10 -6.03 -19.34
N ARG A 100 15.01 -6.35 -18.05
CA ARG A 100 15.01 -7.73 -17.53
C ARG A 100 13.86 -7.91 -16.56
N PHE A 101 13.31 -9.12 -16.52
CA PHE A 101 12.25 -9.52 -15.57
C PHE A 101 10.96 -8.69 -15.63
N SER A 102 10.71 -7.95 -16.74
CA SER A 102 9.52 -7.12 -16.90
C SER A 102 8.22 -7.91 -16.67
N GLY A 103 8.13 -9.13 -17.19
CA GLY A 103 6.97 -10.00 -16.96
C GLY A 103 6.74 -10.33 -15.47
N ILE A 104 7.81 -10.59 -14.71
CA ILE A 104 7.71 -10.88 -13.27
C ILE A 104 7.31 -9.63 -12.51
N ILE A 105 7.97 -8.50 -12.78
CA ILE A 105 7.69 -7.21 -12.13
C ILE A 105 6.25 -6.77 -12.41
N ASN A 106 5.81 -6.86 -13.66
CA ASN A 106 4.44 -6.53 -14.05
C ASN A 106 3.43 -7.43 -13.34
N ASN A 107 3.69 -8.74 -13.25
CA ASN A 107 2.81 -9.64 -12.50
C ASN A 107 2.73 -9.28 -11.01
N VAL A 108 3.85 -8.93 -10.38
CA VAL A 108 3.86 -8.48 -8.98
C VAL A 108 3.04 -7.20 -8.81
N LEU A 109 3.24 -6.20 -9.67
CA LEU A 109 2.59 -4.90 -9.54
C LEU A 109 1.11 -4.93 -9.89
N TYR A 110 0.75 -5.54 -11.03
CA TYR A 110 -0.63 -5.53 -11.53
C TYR A 110 -1.53 -6.57 -10.85
N LEU A 111 -1.03 -7.79 -10.64
CA LEU A 111 -1.82 -8.88 -10.07
C LEU A 111 -1.54 -9.04 -8.58
N GLY A 112 -0.25 -9.02 -8.20
CA GLY A 112 0.18 -9.27 -6.83
C GLY A 112 -0.29 -8.20 -5.84
N LEU A 113 -0.05 -6.92 -6.12
CA LEU A 113 -0.42 -5.83 -5.21
C LEU A 113 -1.93 -5.72 -5.05
N LYS A 114 -2.67 -5.71 -6.17
CA LYS A 114 -4.14 -5.69 -6.15
C LYS A 114 -4.71 -6.89 -5.38
N GLY A 115 -4.27 -8.09 -5.71
CA GLY A 115 -4.71 -9.31 -5.01
C GLY A 115 -4.37 -9.29 -3.52
N SER A 116 -3.29 -8.62 -3.11
CA SER A 116 -2.97 -8.45 -1.69
C SER A 116 -3.92 -7.48 -0.98
N VAL A 117 -4.35 -6.39 -1.63
CA VAL A 117 -5.40 -5.50 -1.10
C VAL A 117 -6.70 -6.29 -0.91
N ASP A 118 -7.11 -7.04 -1.92
CA ASP A 118 -8.35 -7.83 -1.89
C ASP A 118 -8.35 -8.85 -0.73
N ARG A 119 -7.20 -9.48 -0.46
CA ARG A 119 -7.02 -10.41 0.67
C ARG A 119 -7.10 -9.75 2.04
N ILE A 120 -6.52 -8.56 2.19
CA ILE A 120 -6.56 -7.81 3.45
C ILE A 120 -7.99 -7.36 3.73
N VAL A 121 -8.65 -6.76 2.73
CA VAL A 121 -10.04 -6.28 2.85
C VAL A 121 -11.02 -7.42 3.15
N SER A 122 -10.82 -8.60 2.56
CA SER A 122 -11.69 -9.77 2.80
C SER A 122 -11.44 -10.49 4.12
N GLY A 123 -10.45 -10.07 4.93
CA GLY A 123 -10.14 -10.70 6.22
C GLY A 123 -9.59 -12.14 6.11
N GLN A 124 -9.21 -12.59 4.91
CA GLN A 124 -8.73 -13.96 4.68
C GLN A 124 -7.46 -14.29 5.48
N LYS A 125 -6.68 -13.29 5.85
CA LYS A 125 -5.47 -13.44 6.68
C LYS A 125 -5.81 -13.80 8.13
N GLU A 126 -6.88 -13.24 8.70
CA GLU A 126 -7.35 -13.56 10.06
C GLU A 126 -7.89 -14.99 10.12
N GLN A 127 -8.58 -15.45 9.06
CA GLN A 127 -9.03 -16.84 8.95
C GLN A 127 -7.83 -17.80 8.93
N LYS A 128 -6.79 -17.48 8.14
CA LYS A 128 -5.58 -18.31 8.06
C LYS A 128 -4.75 -18.31 9.36
N ARG A 129 -4.67 -17.18 10.07
CA ARG A 129 -4.03 -17.11 11.41
C ARG A 129 -4.80 -17.93 12.45
N LYS A 130 -6.14 -17.84 12.46
CA LYS A 130 -7.01 -18.66 13.31
C LYS A 130 -6.88 -20.16 13.01
N GLU A 131 -6.75 -20.54 11.74
CA GLU A 131 -6.53 -21.93 11.31
C GLU A 131 -5.13 -22.47 11.69
N LEU A 132 -4.12 -21.60 11.70
CA LEU A 132 -2.73 -21.97 12.05
C LEU A 132 -2.44 -21.90 13.56
N GLY A 133 -3.38 -21.40 14.37
CA GLY A 133 -3.21 -21.27 15.82
C GLY A 133 -2.12 -20.29 16.25
N VAL A 134 -1.83 -19.27 15.42
CA VAL A 134 -0.80 -18.22 15.67
C VAL A 134 -1.41 -16.83 15.62
#